data_AF-A0AAV9UU36-F1
#
_entry.id   AF-A0AAV9UU36-F1
#
_cell.length_a   1.000
_cell.length_b   1.000
_cell.length_c   1.000
_cell.angle_alpha   90.00
_cell.angle_beta   90.00
_cell.angle_gamma   90.00
#
_symmetry.space_group_name_H-M   'P 1'
#
loop_
_entity.id
_entity.type
_entity.pdbx_description
1 polymer ?
#
loop_
_entity_poly.entity_id
_entity_poly.type
_entity_poly.pdbx_seq_one_letter_code
_entity_poly.pdbx_strand_id
1 'polypeptide(L)'
;MPSNPAQEPEMETEKIEVEIDDDDLCPICRQLLHRPVVTECSHTLCELCMTEWADVSITSQMTIVPLDEKPEDFVSAPLTAKCPMCRTMTSAKRSLEVEEKVKTKYGDVYEERDREVVREEEEKEVTVETLTVYVGNTVIPPKEGDEKGLFDWEFFVKVSDERVISEVEILLHETFKRPRLVRWKPPFTVRRLGWGTFVIRTNVILRHGYSWISSDAEDTKYSKKASLPLEWELCFDGEGSQARCQLKIRSDKRLARSVRARS
;
A
#
# COMPACT_ATOMS: atom_id res chain seq x y z
N MET A 1 -42.30 -47.32 -42.99
CA MET A 1 -42.09 -46.90 -41.59
C MET A 1 -40.61 -46.98 -41.27
N PRO A 2 -39.88 -45.87 -41.35
CA PRO A 2 -38.78 -45.64 -40.43
C PRO A 2 -39.10 -44.43 -39.55
N SER A 3 -38.84 -44.61 -38.28
CA SER A 3 -39.23 -43.76 -37.15
C SER A 3 -38.44 -42.46 -37.16
N ASN A 4 -39.17 -41.33 -37.07
CA ASN A 4 -38.61 -40.02 -36.83
C ASN A 4 -38.11 -39.96 -35.36
N PRO A 5 -36.82 -39.67 -35.09
CA PRO A 5 -36.40 -39.39 -33.73
C PRO A 5 -36.89 -37.99 -33.34
N ALA A 6 -37.66 -37.93 -32.26
CA ALA A 6 -38.11 -36.70 -31.67
C ALA A 6 -36.90 -35.82 -31.31
N GLN A 7 -36.83 -34.63 -31.91
CA GLN A 7 -35.95 -33.57 -31.44
C GLN A 7 -36.51 -33.07 -30.11
N GLU A 8 -35.72 -33.22 -29.04
CA GLU A 8 -35.95 -32.59 -27.75
C GLU A 8 -35.84 -31.06 -27.93
N PRO A 9 -36.70 -30.25 -27.31
CA PRO A 9 -36.61 -28.81 -27.44
C PRO A 9 -35.41 -28.31 -26.63
N GLU A 10 -34.42 -27.76 -27.34
CA GLU A 10 -33.37 -26.93 -26.75
C GLU A 10 -34.03 -25.69 -26.15
N MET A 11 -34.15 -25.70 -24.83
CA MET A 11 -34.71 -24.62 -24.04
C MET A 11 -33.65 -23.52 -23.94
N GLU A 12 -33.63 -22.62 -24.92
CA GLU A 12 -32.85 -21.38 -24.87
C GLU A 12 -33.31 -20.58 -23.65
N THR A 13 -32.46 -20.52 -22.63
CA THR A 13 -32.62 -19.62 -21.50
C THR A 13 -32.42 -18.20 -22.00
N GLU A 14 -33.51 -17.52 -22.35
CA GLU A 14 -33.54 -16.07 -22.52
C GLU A 14 -32.99 -15.44 -21.23
N LYS A 15 -31.76 -14.93 -21.28
CA LYS A 15 -31.20 -14.08 -20.22
C LYS A 15 -32.01 -12.79 -20.23
N ILE A 16 -32.90 -12.63 -19.26
CA ILE A 16 -33.58 -11.36 -19.02
C ILE A 16 -32.50 -10.37 -18.58
N GLU A 17 -32.15 -9.42 -19.45
CA GLU A 17 -31.28 -8.30 -19.10
C GLU A 17 -32.04 -7.40 -18.10
N VAL A 18 -31.70 -7.52 -16.81
CA VAL A 18 -32.28 -6.68 -15.77
C VAL A 18 -31.63 -5.30 -15.85
N GLU A 19 -32.42 -4.28 -16.19
CA GLU A 19 -31.97 -2.88 -16.20
C GLU A 19 -31.77 -2.41 -14.74
N ILE A 20 -30.53 -2.08 -14.39
CA ILE A 20 -30.14 -1.62 -13.05
C ILE A 20 -30.16 -0.09 -13.04
N ASP A 21 -30.79 0.49 -12.02
CA ASP A 21 -30.79 1.94 -11.79
C ASP A 21 -29.37 2.47 -11.52
N ASP A 22 -29.03 3.61 -12.12
CA ASP A 22 -27.71 4.25 -11.97
C ASP A 22 -27.34 4.52 -10.50
N ASP A 23 -28.31 4.80 -9.63
CA ASP A 23 -28.08 5.03 -8.19
C ASP A 23 -27.70 3.74 -7.44
N ASP A 24 -27.99 2.57 -8.02
CA ASP A 24 -27.66 1.26 -7.47
C ASP A 24 -26.36 0.68 -8.10
N LEU A 25 -25.71 1.43 -9.01
CA LEU A 25 -24.42 1.08 -9.61
C LEU A 25 -23.25 1.72 -8.85
N CYS A 26 -22.15 0.97 -8.75
CA CYS A 26 -20.90 1.50 -8.24
C CYS A 26 -20.26 2.46 -9.26
N PRO A 27 -19.91 3.70 -8.87
CA PRO A 27 -19.34 4.67 -9.81
C PRO A 27 -17.93 4.30 -10.33
N ILE A 28 -17.25 3.33 -9.67
CA ILE A 28 -15.91 2.86 -10.07
C ILE A 28 -16.01 1.73 -11.08
N CYS A 29 -16.63 0.60 -10.70
CA CYS A 29 -16.69 -0.59 -11.56
C CYS A 29 -17.90 -0.60 -12.50
N ARG A 30 -18.87 0.31 -12.32
CA ARG A 30 -20.12 0.41 -13.09
C ARG A 30 -20.96 -0.87 -13.09
N GLN A 31 -20.82 -1.67 -12.04
CA GLN A 31 -21.63 -2.85 -11.77
C GLN A 31 -22.51 -2.60 -10.54
N LEU A 32 -23.47 -3.50 -10.30
CA LEU A 32 -24.32 -3.46 -9.12
C LEU A 32 -23.48 -3.33 -7.83
N LEU A 33 -23.89 -2.43 -6.93
CA LEU A 33 -23.22 -2.24 -5.64
C LEU A 33 -23.16 -3.56 -4.86
N HIS A 34 -21.93 -4.02 -4.57
CA HIS A 34 -21.67 -5.22 -3.79
C HIS A 34 -20.93 -4.84 -2.50
N ARG A 35 -21.46 -5.30 -1.35
CA ARG A 35 -21.02 -4.91 0.00
C ARG A 35 -20.72 -3.39 0.08
N PRO A 36 -21.72 -2.52 -0.17
CA PRO A 36 -21.50 -1.09 -0.32
C PRO A 36 -20.92 -0.48 0.97
N VAL A 37 -19.96 0.41 0.79
CA VAL A 37 -19.42 1.29 1.84
C VAL A 37 -19.82 2.73 1.57
N VAL A 38 -20.12 3.46 2.64
CA VAL A 38 -20.45 4.88 2.62
C VAL A 38 -19.29 5.63 3.27
N THR A 39 -18.76 6.60 2.53
CA THR A 39 -17.73 7.52 3.01
C THR A 39 -18.33 8.61 3.90
N GLU A 40 -17.52 9.30 4.71
CA GLU A 40 -18.01 10.42 5.54
C GLU A 40 -18.48 11.62 4.71
N CYS A 41 -18.06 11.69 3.45
CA CYS A 41 -18.58 12.64 2.46
C CYS A 41 -19.82 12.11 1.72
N SER A 42 -20.47 11.07 2.23
CA SER A 42 -21.74 10.48 1.75
C SER A 42 -21.73 9.90 0.33
N HIS A 43 -20.56 9.51 -0.18
CA HIS A 43 -20.47 8.75 -1.43
C HIS A 43 -20.47 7.25 -1.15
N THR A 44 -21.21 6.50 -1.99
CA THR A 44 -21.38 5.06 -1.89
C THR A 44 -20.64 4.34 -3.02
N LEU A 45 -19.91 3.27 -2.69
CA LEU A 45 -19.20 2.42 -3.65
C LEU A 45 -19.00 1.01 -3.07
N CYS A 46 -18.56 0.04 -3.86
CA CYS A 46 -18.24 -1.30 -3.35
C CYS A 46 -17.06 -1.26 -2.36
N GLU A 47 -17.10 -2.12 -1.33
CA GLU A 47 -16.00 -2.31 -0.37
C GLU A 47 -14.67 -2.60 -1.06
N LEU A 48 -14.68 -3.49 -2.06
CA LEU A 48 -13.50 -3.85 -2.84
C LEU A 48 -12.94 -2.64 -3.62
N CYS A 49 -13.81 -1.89 -4.31
CA CYS A 49 -13.38 -0.72 -5.08
C CYS A 49 -12.82 0.38 -4.17
N MET A 50 -13.37 0.58 -2.97
CA MET A 50 -12.81 1.52 -2.00
C MET A 50 -11.43 1.06 -1.50
N THR A 51 -11.27 -0.24 -1.27
CA THR A 51 -10.00 -0.83 -0.85
C THR A 51 -8.94 -0.66 -1.94
N GLU A 52 -9.25 -1.03 -3.19
CA GLU A 52 -8.33 -0.83 -4.32
C GLU A 52 -8.02 0.65 -4.57
N TRP A 53 -9.00 1.54 -4.35
CA TRP A 53 -8.79 2.98 -4.45
C TRP A 53 -7.92 3.54 -3.32
N ALA A 54 -8.09 3.06 -2.10
CA ALA A 54 -7.19 3.39 -1.00
C ALA A 54 -5.74 3.07 -1.39
N ASP A 55 -5.52 1.99 -2.14
CA ASP A 55 -4.19 1.59 -2.59
C ASP A 55 -3.51 2.53 -3.58
N VAL A 56 -4.27 3.37 -4.27
CA VAL A 56 -3.75 4.38 -5.21
C VAL A 56 -3.90 5.82 -4.71
N SER A 57 -4.55 6.03 -3.57
CA SER A 57 -4.79 7.37 -3.03
C SER A 57 -4.03 7.66 -1.75
N ILE A 58 -3.47 6.64 -1.10
CA ILE A 58 -2.53 6.78 0.00
C ILE A 58 -1.18 7.26 -0.57
N THR A 59 -0.71 8.37 -0.04
CA THR A 59 0.63 8.94 -0.28
C THR A 59 1.50 8.71 0.94
N SER A 60 2.81 8.62 0.75
CA SER A 60 3.80 8.40 1.80
C SER A 60 4.01 9.68 2.60
N GLN A 61 3.07 9.99 3.50
CA GLN A 61 3.19 11.16 4.37
C GLN A 61 4.21 10.87 5.47
N MET A 62 5.22 11.73 5.55
CA MET A 62 6.23 11.71 6.60
C MET A 62 5.83 12.66 7.72
N THR A 63 5.87 12.19 8.96
CA THR A 63 5.68 13.00 10.16
C THR A 63 6.99 13.06 10.93
N ILE A 64 7.52 14.26 11.21
CA ILE A 64 8.73 14.42 12.03
C ILE A 64 8.45 13.91 13.45
N VAL A 65 9.33 13.06 13.98
CA VAL A 65 9.20 12.44 15.31
C VAL A 65 10.54 12.46 16.06
N PRO A 66 10.53 12.33 17.40
CA PRO A 66 11.77 12.26 18.20
C PRO A 66 12.67 11.08 17.78
N LEU A 67 14.00 11.23 17.86
CA LEU A 67 14.99 10.22 17.42
C LEU A 67 14.96 8.89 18.21
N ASP A 68 14.45 8.92 19.43
CA ASP A 68 14.33 7.78 20.34
C ASP A 68 13.05 6.96 20.12
N GLU A 69 12.09 7.48 19.32
CA GLU A 69 10.91 6.72 18.92
C GLU A 69 11.34 5.46 18.15
N LYS A 70 10.89 4.30 18.64
CA LYS A 70 11.12 3.00 18.03
C LYS A 70 9.90 2.59 17.21
N PRO A 71 10.07 1.76 16.17
CA PRO A 71 8.95 1.13 15.50
C PRO A 71 8.13 0.33 16.52
N GLU A 72 6.93 0.80 16.83
CA GLU A 72 5.97 0.03 17.61
C GLU A 72 5.16 -0.86 16.67
N ASP A 73 4.98 -2.13 17.06
CA ASP A 73 4.03 -3.02 16.42
C ASP A 73 2.62 -2.57 16.80
N PHE A 74 1.91 -1.86 15.92
CA PHE A 74 0.61 -1.30 16.28
C PHE A 74 -0.55 -1.53 15.28
N VAL A 75 -1.66 -1.85 15.95
CA VAL A 75 -3.08 -2.04 15.66
C VAL A 75 -3.58 -1.51 14.31
N SER A 76 -4.43 -2.32 13.68
CA SER A 76 -5.25 -2.02 12.49
C SER A 76 -5.94 -0.65 12.57
N ALA A 77 -5.22 0.42 12.20
CA ALA A 77 -5.82 1.72 12.01
C ALA A 77 -6.75 1.64 10.79
N PRO A 78 -7.98 2.18 10.88
CA PRO A 78 -8.91 2.19 9.77
C PRO A 78 -8.26 2.88 8.57
N LEU A 79 -8.41 2.30 7.38
CA LEU A 79 -7.94 2.87 6.12
C LEU A 79 -8.53 4.29 5.95
N THR A 80 -7.70 5.32 6.06
CA THR A 80 -8.05 6.68 5.63
C THR A 80 -7.47 6.91 4.25
N ALA A 81 -8.32 7.34 3.32
CA ALA A 81 -7.96 7.52 1.91
C ALA A 81 -8.74 8.71 1.33
N LYS A 82 -8.27 9.25 0.20
CA LYS A 82 -9.05 10.28 -0.51
C LYS A 82 -10.28 9.62 -1.12
N CYS A 83 -11.45 10.22 -1.03
CA CYS A 83 -12.66 9.71 -1.68
C CYS A 83 -12.47 9.69 -3.22
N PRO A 84 -12.82 8.60 -3.94
CA PRO A 84 -12.73 8.56 -5.41
C PRO A 84 -13.63 9.58 -6.10
N MET A 85 -14.74 9.97 -5.46
CA MET A 85 -15.74 10.86 -6.04
C MET A 85 -15.41 12.35 -5.84
N CYS A 86 -14.96 12.73 -4.65
CA CYS A 86 -14.74 14.14 -4.29
C CYS A 86 -13.33 14.47 -3.81
N ARG A 87 -12.43 13.47 -3.71
CA ARG A 87 -11.03 13.58 -3.25
C ARG A 87 -10.83 14.06 -1.81
N THR A 88 -11.90 14.27 -1.04
CA THR A 88 -11.83 14.55 0.39
C THR A 88 -11.23 13.37 1.14
N MET A 89 -10.29 13.64 2.05
CA MET A 89 -9.76 12.61 2.95
C MET A 89 -10.89 12.06 3.82
N THR A 90 -11.13 10.75 3.80
CA THR A 90 -12.28 10.15 4.45
C THR A 90 -12.01 8.71 4.89
N SER A 91 -12.77 8.25 5.88
CA SER A 91 -12.97 6.82 6.17
C SER A 91 -14.25 6.29 5.51
N ALA A 92 -14.34 4.98 5.28
CA ALA A 92 -15.52 4.34 4.71
C ALA A 92 -16.07 3.25 5.65
N LYS A 93 -17.40 3.16 5.75
CA LYS A 93 -18.08 2.17 6.60
C LYS A 93 -19.12 1.40 5.78
N ARG A 94 -19.20 0.08 5.99
CA ARG A 94 -20.19 -0.76 5.33
C ARG A 94 -21.61 -0.31 5.67
N SER A 95 -22.45 -0.17 4.64
CA SER A 95 -23.86 0.20 4.77
C SER A 95 -24.76 -1.00 4.52
N LEU A 96 -25.29 -1.57 5.59
CA LEU A 96 -26.23 -2.70 5.51
C LEU A 96 -27.57 -2.29 4.90
N GLU A 97 -28.00 -1.04 5.10
CA GLU A 97 -29.25 -0.51 4.54
C GLU A 97 -29.21 -0.48 3.01
N VAL A 98 -28.13 0.04 2.42
CA VAL A 98 -27.95 0.05 0.96
C VAL A 98 -27.81 -1.38 0.45
N GLU A 99 -27.07 -2.23 1.17
CA GLU A 99 -26.91 -3.64 0.81
C GLU A 99 -28.26 -4.39 0.77
N GLU A 100 -29.12 -4.18 1.76
CA GLU A 100 -30.45 -4.80 1.84
C GLU A 100 -31.38 -4.28 0.73
N LYS A 101 -31.35 -2.98 0.44
CA LYS A 101 -32.10 -2.37 -0.68
C LYS A 101 -31.72 -3.02 -2.01
N VAL A 102 -30.42 -3.12 -2.29
CA VAL A 102 -29.92 -3.69 -3.54
C VAL A 102 -30.22 -5.18 -3.64
N LYS A 103 -30.05 -5.95 -2.56
CA LYS A 103 -30.42 -7.38 -2.52
C LYS A 103 -31.91 -7.61 -2.75
N THR A 104 -32.76 -6.78 -2.16
CA THR A 104 -34.22 -6.90 -2.31
C THR A 104 -34.66 -6.58 -3.74
N LYS A 105 -34.02 -5.61 -4.39
CA LYS A 105 -34.38 -5.15 -5.74
C LYS A 105 -33.78 -6.03 -6.85
N TYR A 106 -32.56 -6.56 -6.65
CA TYR A 106 -31.79 -7.26 -7.69
C TYR A 106 -31.15 -8.57 -7.20
N GLY A 107 -31.88 -9.37 -6.41
CA GLY A 107 -31.36 -10.56 -5.72
C GLY A 107 -30.49 -11.48 -6.57
N ASP A 108 -30.99 -11.93 -7.73
CA ASP A 108 -30.25 -12.85 -8.61
C ASP A 108 -28.93 -12.25 -9.12
N VAL A 109 -28.93 -10.97 -9.50
CA VAL A 109 -27.74 -10.24 -9.98
C VAL A 109 -26.74 -10.04 -8.84
N TYR A 110 -27.24 -9.74 -7.63
CA TYR A 110 -26.39 -9.59 -6.45
C TYR A 110 -25.72 -10.92 -6.09
N GLU A 111 -26.44 -12.04 -6.15
CA GLU A 111 -25.87 -13.36 -5.89
C GLU A 111 -24.81 -13.77 -6.92
N GLU A 112 -25.06 -13.48 -8.20
CA GLU A 112 -24.05 -13.70 -9.25
C GLU A 112 -22.80 -12.88 -8.98
N ARG A 113 -22.96 -11.61 -8.62
CA ARG A 113 -21.85 -10.72 -8.27
C ARG A 113 -21.09 -11.20 -7.04
N ASP A 114 -21.78 -11.69 -6.01
CA ASP A 114 -21.13 -12.23 -4.80
C ASP A 114 -20.31 -13.48 -5.12
N ARG A 115 -20.81 -14.38 -5.98
CA ARG A 115 -20.04 -15.55 -6.46
C ARG A 115 -18.79 -15.17 -7.24
N GLU A 116 -18.87 -14.12 -8.07
CA GLU A 116 -17.71 -13.59 -8.82
C GLU A 116 -16.66 -13.03 -7.87
N VAL A 117 -17.07 -12.15 -6.94
CA VAL A 117 -16.16 -11.52 -5.98
C VAL A 117 -15.52 -12.55 -5.05
N VAL A 118 -16.29 -13.49 -4.51
CA VAL A 118 -15.75 -14.55 -3.64
C VAL A 118 -14.73 -15.39 -4.39
N ARG A 119 -14.98 -15.75 -5.65
CA ARG A 119 -14.00 -16.48 -6.47
C ARG A 119 -12.70 -15.68 -6.63
N GLU A 120 -12.79 -14.39 -6.92
CA GLU A 120 -11.61 -13.53 -7.03
C GLU A 120 -10.87 -13.38 -5.69
N GLU A 121 -11.59 -13.25 -4.57
CA GLU A 121 -11.04 -13.16 -3.21
C GLU A 121 -10.36 -14.47 -2.78
N GLU A 122 -10.95 -15.63 -3.11
CA GLU A 122 -10.39 -16.96 -2.81
C GLU A 122 -9.15 -17.27 -3.68
N GLU A 123 -9.13 -16.80 -4.92
CA GLU A 123 -7.95 -16.86 -5.78
C GLU A 123 -6.81 -15.99 -5.23
N LYS A 124 -7.16 -14.85 -4.62
CA LYS A 124 -6.24 -13.86 -4.04
C LYS A 124 -6.20 -14.01 -2.52
N GLU A 125 -5.45 -14.98 -1.96
CA GLU A 125 -5.15 -15.04 -0.50
C GLU A 125 -4.28 -13.84 -0.08
N VAL A 126 -4.87 -12.65 -0.08
CA VAL A 126 -4.21 -11.37 0.09
C VAL A 126 -4.51 -10.85 1.48
N THR A 127 -3.46 -10.51 2.22
CA THR A 127 -3.62 -9.77 3.48
C THR A 127 -2.98 -8.40 3.38
N VAL A 128 -3.60 -7.44 4.05
CA VAL A 128 -3.08 -6.09 4.21
C VAL A 128 -2.54 -5.94 5.63
N GLU A 129 -1.27 -5.58 5.73
CA GLU A 129 -0.56 -5.34 6.99
C GLU A 129 -0.05 -3.89 6.99
N THR A 130 0.07 -3.25 8.15
CA THR A 130 0.71 -1.92 8.27
C THR A 130 2.20 -2.12 8.53
N LEU A 131 3.04 -1.38 7.81
CA LEU A 131 4.49 -1.33 7.98
C LEU A 131 4.91 0.10 8.31
N THR A 132 5.58 0.27 9.44
CA THR A 132 6.11 1.58 9.85
C THR A 132 7.55 1.69 9.38
N VAL A 133 7.88 2.77 8.67
CA VAL A 133 9.21 3.09 8.17
C VAL A 133 9.67 4.40 8.81
N TYR A 134 10.86 4.41 9.40
CA TYR A 134 11.53 5.62 9.85
C TYR A 134 12.68 5.93 8.92
N VAL A 135 12.78 7.18 8.49
CA VAL A 135 13.90 7.70 7.72
C VAL A 135 14.45 8.90 8.45
N GLY A 136 15.75 8.94 8.66
CA GLY A 136 16.36 10.01 9.43
C GLY A 136 17.87 10.00 9.36
N ASN A 137 18.46 10.94 10.09
CA ASN A 137 19.90 10.94 10.32
C ASN A 137 20.23 11.40 11.73
N THR A 138 21.32 10.85 12.28
CA THR A 138 21.98 11.41 13.46
C THR A 138 23.20 12.23 13.04
N VAL A 139 23.61 13.14 13.91
CA VAL A 139 24.75 14.04 13.68
C VAL A 139 25.61 14.14 14.93
N ILE A 140 26.92 14.08 14.73
CA ILE A 140 27.94 14.44 15.71
C ILE A 140 28.67 15.67 15.15
N PRO A 141 28.65 16.81 15.88
CA PRO A 141 29.33 18.02 15.42
C PRO A 141 30.85 17.85 15.41
N PRO A 142 31.58 18.63 14.57
CA PRO A 142 33.04 18.63 14.58
C PRO A 142 33.56 19.00 15.97
N LYS A 143 34.72 18.44 16.33
CA LYS A 143 35.39 18.82 17.58
C LYS A 143 35.86 20.27 17.50
N GLU A 144 35.84 20.95 18.64
CA GLU A 144 36.35 22.32 18.75
C GLU A 144 37.83 22.36 18.31
N GLY A 145 38.14 23.21 17.33
CA GLY A 145 39.46 23.30 16.71
C GLY A 145 39.70 22.43 15.48
N ASP A 146 38.70 21.68 14.99
CA ASP A 146 38.79 21.00 13.69
C ASP A 146 38.68 22.02 12.54
N GLU A 147 39.81 22.29 11.89
CA GLU A 147 39.92 23.23 10.76
C GLU A 147 38.99 22.89 9.59
N LYS A 148 38.56 21.62 9.46
CA LYS A 148 37.68 21.20 8.37
C LYS A 148 36.20 21.43 8.66
N GLY A 149 35.82 21.57 9.94
CA GLY A 149 34.43 21.79 10.35
C GLY A 149 33.44 20.74 9.85
N LEU A 150 33.85 19.47 9.71
CA LEU A 150 33.00 18.42 9.13
C LEU A 150 32.13 17.77 10.20
N PHE A 151 30.83 17.71 9.93
CA PHE A 151 29.89 16.91 10.72
C PHE A 151 30.05 15.43 10.37
N ASP A 152 30.02 14.59 11.40
CA ASP A 152 29.92 13.13 11.24
C ASP A 152 28.45 12.74 11.34
N TRP A 153 27.86 12.40 10.21
CA TRP A 153 26.44 12.12 10.11
C TRP A 153 26.20 10.67 9.72
N GLU A 154 25.15 10.07 10.29
CA GLU A 154 24.69 8.73 9.95
C GLU A 154 23.23 8.80 9.48
N PHE A 155 23.02 8.55 8.20
CA PHE A 155 21.68 8.34 7.65
C PHE A 155 21.23 6.90 7.93
N PHE A 156 19.96 6.73 8.26
CA PHE A 156 19.38 5.43 8.57
C PHE A 156 17.96 5.28 8.02
N VAL A 157 17.61 4.02 7.72
CA VAL A 157 16.23 3.57 7.57
C VAL A 157 15.96 2.49 8.61
N LYS A 158 14.88 2.63 9.38
CA LYS A 158 14.40 1.61 10.33
C LYS A 158 13.00 1.19 9.89
N VAL A 159 12.67 -0.08 10.08
CA VAL A 159 11.35 -0.64 9.72
C VAL A 159 10.80 -1.46 10.87
N SER A 160 9.48 -1.54 11.01
CA SER A 160 8.85 -2.36 12.08
C SER A 160 9.01 -3.87 11.84
N ASP A 161 8.96 -4.32 10.57
CA ASP A 161 9.25 -5.72 10.22
C ASP A 161 10.33 -5.80 9.13
N GLU A 162 11.52 -6.23 9.51
CA GLU A 162 12.66 -6.38 8.60
C GLU A 162 12.51 -7.60 7.67
N ARG A 163 11.68 -8.59 8.04
CA ARG A 163 11.52 -9.85 7.29
C ARG A 163 10.88 -9.62 5.93
N VAL A 164 10.05 -8.58 5.82
CA VAL A 164 9.38 -8.22 4.55
C VAL A 164 10.27 -7.37 3.64
N ILE A 165 11.44 -6.91 4.11
CA ILE A 165 12.39 -6.12 3.33
C ILE A 165 13.38 -7.04 2.59
N SER A 166 13.53 -6.82 1.29
CA SER A 166 14.56 -7.44 0.46
C SER A 166 15.88 -6.67 0.57
N GLU A 167 15.80 -5.36 0.36
CA GLU A 167 16.94 -4.45 0.38
C GLU A 167 16.49 -3.00 0.57
N VAL A 168 17.44 -2.16 1.00
CA VAL A 168 17.31 -0.70 0.99
C VAL A 168 18.41 -0.11 0.12
N GLU A 169 18.02 0.65 -0.90
CA GLU A 169 18.96 1.38 -1.74
C GLU A 169 19.06 2.83 -1.26
N ILE A 170 20.26 3.26 -0.87
CA ILE A 170 20.54 4.62 -0.41
C ILE A 170 21.30 5.34 -1.52
N LEU A 171 20.70 6.40 -2.06
CA LEU A 171 21.24 7.25 -3.12
C LEU A 171 21.69 8.57 -2.51
N LEU A 172 23.00 8.66 -2.26
CA LEU A 172 23.68 9.89 -1.89
C LEU A 172 23.83 10.81 -3.12
N HIS A 173 24.08 12.09 -2.85
CA HIS A 173 24.41 13.06 -3.89
C HIS A 173 25.64 12.65 -4.73
N GLU A 174 25.70 13.05 -6.00
CA GLU A 174 26.74 12.61 -6.96
C GLU A 174 28.17 13.01 -6.57
N THR A 175 28.31 14.02 -5.72
CA THR A 175 29.61 14.46 -5.17
C THR A 175 30.28 13.40 -4.29
N PHE A 176 29.55 12.41 -3.79
CA PHE A 176 30.10 11.34 -2.98
C PHE A 176 30.70 10.22 -3.84
N LYS A 177 31.87 9.73 -3.45
CA LYS A 177 32.46 8.52 -4.04
C LYS A 177 31.56 7.32 -3.74
N ARG A 178 31.07 6.67 -4.79
CA ARG A 178 30.06 5.58 -4.72
C ARG A 178 28.74 6.09 -4.11
N PRO A 179 27.98 6.92 -4.86
CA PRO A 179 26.78 7.57 -4.34
C PRO A 179 25.64 6.58 -4.11
N ARG A 180 25.60 5.45 -4.82
CA ARG A 180 24.62 4.39 -4.63
C ARG A 180 25.14 3.32 -3.68
N LEU A 181 24.40 3.05 -2.62
CA LEU A 181 24.66 1.98 -1.67
C LEU A 181 23.44 1.07 -1.57
N VAL A 182 23.66 -0.25 -1.59
CA VAL A 182 22.60 -1.23 -1.38
C VAL A 182 22.85 -1.92 -0.04
N ARG A 183 21.78 -2.08 0.75
CA ARG A 183 21.80 -2.74 2.07
C ARG A 183 20.77 -3.87 2.08
N TRP A 184 21.26 -5.11 2.00
CA TRP A 184 20.43 -6.33 1.97
C TRP A 184 20.01 -6.81 3.36
N LYS A 185 20.60 -6.25 4.42
CA LYS A 185 20.35 -6.61 5.81
C LYS A 185 20.44 -5.36 6.70
N PRO A 186 19.68 -5.35 7.81
CA PRO A 186 19.81 -4.33 8.84
C PRO A 186 21.19 -4.39 9.51
N PRO A 187 21.68 -3.28 10.08
CA PRO A 187 21.05 -1.95 10.06
C PRO A 187 21.23 -1.26 8.69
N PHE A 188 20.16 -0.66 8.16
CA PHE A 188 20.16 -0.01 6.84
C PHE A 188 20.74 1.41 6.91
N THR A 189 22.05 1.52 7.17
CA THR A 189 22.69 2.80 7.45
C THR A 189 23.87 3.14 6.54
N VAL A 190 24.19 4.43 6.49
CA VAL A 190 25.42 4.96 5.91
C VAL A 190 25.92 6.15 6.74
N ARG A 191 27.20 6.10 7.08
CA ARG A 191 27.89 7.15 7.83
C ARG A 191 28.94 7.84 6.97
N ARG A 192 29.02 9.17 7.02
CA ARG A 192 29.94 9.99 6.22
C ARG A 192 30.29 11.28 6.98
N LEU A 193 31.40 11.89 6.55
CA LEU A 193 31.78 13.24 6.96
C LEU A 193 31.32 14.24 5.90
N GLY A 194 30.72 15.36 6.30
CA GLY A 194 30.27 16.40 5.39
C GLY A 194 29.90 17.69 6.10
N TRP A 195 29.75 18.78 5.34
CA TRP A 195 29.46 20.12 5.85
C TRP A 195 28.21 20.76 5.20
N GLY A 196 27.50 20.02 4.35
CA GLY A 196 26.37 20.52 3.57
C GLY A 196 25.09 19.73 3.83
N THR A 197 23.95 20.39 3.62
CA THR A 197 22.63 19.76 3.54
C THR A 197 22.44 19.11 2.19
N PHE A 198 21.98 17.87 2.19
CA PHE A 198 21.70 17.11 0.98
C PHE A 198 20.40 16.35 1.20
N VAL A 199 19.61 16.23 0.12
CA VAL A 199 18.52 15.27 0.09
C VAL A 199 19.09 13.91 -0.27
N ILE A 200 18.88 12.93 0.60
CA ILE A 200 19.17 11.52 0.35
C ILE A 200 17.87 10.89 -0.12
N ARG A 201 17.89 10.31 -1.32
CA ARG A 201 16.81 9.45 -1.78
C ARG A 201 17.09 8.02 -1.34
N THR A 202 16.10 7.34 -0.80
CA THR A 202 16.19 5.93 -0.42
C THR A 202 15.03 5.15 -1.02
N ASN A 203 15.30 3.96 -1.55
CA ASN A 203 14.28 3.04 -2.02
C ASN A 203 14.16 1.89 -1.02
N VAL A 204 13.00 1.73 -0.40
CA VAL A 204 12.71 0.60 0.49
C VAL A 204 12.04 -0.50 -0.33
N ILE A 205 12.74 -1.61 -0.57
CA ILE A 205 12.31 -2.66 -1.50
C ILE A 205 11.81 -3.88 -0.72
N LEU A 206 10.55 -4.24 -0.95
CA LEU A 206 9.90 -5.40 -0.35
C LEU A 206 10.35 -6.71 -0.99
N ARG A 207 10.32 -7.79 -0.22
CA ARG A 207 10.52 -9.15 -0.72
C ARG A 207 9.43 -9.55 -1.70
N HIS A 208 9.76 -10.51 -2.57
CA HIS A 208 8.78 -11.12 -3.46
C HIS A 208 7.59 -11.68 -2.66
N GLY A 209 6.38 -11.47 -3.16
CA GLY A 209 5.13 -11.76 -2.46
C GLY A 209 4.56 -10.60 -1.65
N TYR A 210 5.29 -9.49 -1.53
CA TYR A 210 4.82 -8.25 -0.89
C TYR A 210 4.79 -7.08 -1.89
N SER A 211 3.87 -6.14 -1.68
CA SER A 211 3.77 -4.90 -2.46
C SER A 211 3.27 -3.74 -1.59
N TRP A 212 3.73 -2.53 -1.89
CA TRP A 212 3.33 -1.32 -1.19
C TRP A 212 1.95 -0.87 -1.62
N ILE A 213 1.16 -0.47 -0.63
CA ILE A 213 -0.12 0.22 -0.79
C ILE A 213 0.17 1.72 -0.70
N SER A 214 0.78 2.24 -1.76
CA SER A 214 1.09 3.65 -1.94
C SER A 214 1.04 4.02 -3.42
N SER A 215 0.68 5.27 -3.67
CA SER A 215 0.77 5.89 -5.00
C SER A 215 2.20 6.20 -5.41
N ASP A 216 3.10 6.39 -4.44
CA ASP A 216 4.52 6.65 -4.68
C ASP A 216 5.32 5.38 -4.99
N ALA A 217 4.70 4.21 -4.84
CA ALA A 217 5.37 2.93 -5.03
C ALA A 217 5.64 2.64 -6.51
N GLU A 218 6.87 2.17 -6.79
CA GLU A 218 7.38 1.86 -8.12
C GLU A 218 7.50 0.34 -8.33
N ASP A 219 7.37 -0.08 -9.58
CA ASP A 219 7.61 -1.46 -10.00
C ASP A 219 9.12 -1.77 -9.99
N THR A 220 9.44 -3.00 -9.59
CA THR A 220 10.79 -3.56 -9.79
C THR A 220 10.77 -4.50 -10.99
N LYS A 221 11.94 -4.99 -11.40
CA LYS A 221 12.05 -6.01 -12.46
C LYS A 221 11.21 -7.27 -12.17
N TYR A 222 10.97 -7.60 -10.90
CA TYR A 222 10.39 -8.89 -10.49
C TYR A 222 9.01 -8.78 -9.82
N SER A 223 8.66 -7.61 -9.31
CA SER A 223 7.46 -7.42 -8.48
C SER A 223 6.88 -6.02 -8.69
N LYS A 224 5.56 -5.94 -8.85
CA LYS A 224 4.82 -4.68 -8.97
C LYS A 224 4.77 -3.95 -7.62
N LYS A 225 4.85 -2.61 -7.65
CA LYS A 225 4.83 -1.73 -6.47
C LYS A 225 5.71 -2.22 -5.31
N ALA A 226 6.87 -2.80 -5.62
CA ALA A 226 7.74 -3.39 -4.59
C ALA A 226 8.78 -2.40 -4.05
N SER A 227 9.04 -1.30 -4.77
CA SER A 227 9.97 -0.25 -4.34
C SER A 227 9.20 0.95 -3.83
N LEU A 228 9.56 1.49 -2.66
CA LEU A 228 9.04 2.75 -2.18
C LEU A 228 10.16 3.80 -2.10
N PRO A 229 10.17 4.79 -3.01
CA PRO A 229 11.06 5.94 -2.92
C PRO A 229 10.65 6.85 -1.76
N LEU A 230 11.63 7.24 -0.96
CA LEU A 230 11.51 8.20 0.13
C LEU A 230 12.65 9.20 0.00
N GLU A 231 12.38 10.48 0.26
CA GLU A 231 13.37 11.54 0.23
C GLU A 231 13.53 12.13 1.63
N TRP A 232 14.77 12.35 2.04
CA TRP A 232 15.09 12.90 3.35
C TRP A 232 16.17 13.95 3.25
N GLU A 233 15.88 15.16 3.74
CA GLU A 233 16.87 16.21 3.88
C GLU A 233 17.66 16.02 5.18
N LEU A 234 18.98 15.92 5.08
CA LEU A 234 19.84 15.79 6.25
C LEU A 234 19.66 16.96 7.22
N CYS A 235 19.30 16.65 8.46
CA CYS A 235 19.17 17.62 9.54
C CYS A 235 20.46 17.65 10.36
N PHE A 236 21.08 18.83 10.48
CA PHE A 236 22.28 19.05 11.29
C PHE A 236 22.01 19.80 12.59
N ASP A 237 20.74 20.08 12.89
CA ASP A 237 20.33 20.70 14.14
C ASP A 237 20.38 19.67 15.27
N GLY A 238 20.96 20.05 16.42
CA GLY A 238 21.07 19.18 17.58
C GLY A 238 21.79 17.86 17.28
N GLU A 239 21.11 16.74 17.55
CA GLU A 239 21.61 15.38 17.29
C GLU A 239 21.12 14.81 15.95
N GLY A 240 20.44 15.61 15.14
CA GLY A 240 19.76 15.19 13.90
C GLY A 240 18.24 15.07 14.06
N SER A 241 17.58 14.41 13.11
CA SER A 241 16.12 14.25 13.09
C SER A 241 15.69 12.97 12.37
N GLN A 242 14.44 12.54 12.59
CA GLN A 242 13.82 11.48 11.81
C GLN A 242 12.35 11.78 11.54
N ALA A 243 11.82 11.16 10.50
CA ALA A 243 10.40 11.09 10.23
C ALA A 243 9.90 9.65 10.22
N ARG A 244 8.65 9.49 10.63
CA ARG A 244 7.87 8.26 10.53
C ARG A 244 6.94 8.32 9.33
N CYS A 245 6.87 7.22 8.59
CA CYS A 245 5.86 6.94 7.58
C CYS A 245 5.13 5.64 7.95
N GLN A 246 3.80 5.71 8.10
CA GLN A 246 2.97 4.54 8.35
C GLN A 246 2.25 4.19 7.05
N LEU A 247 2.61 3.04 6.49
CA LEU A 247 2.16 2.61 5.18
C LEU A 247 1.53 1.24 5.28
N LYS A 248 0.73 0.86 4.29
CA LYS A 248 0.22 -0.50 4.21
C LYS A 248 0.99 -1.29 3.16
N ILE A 249 1.13 -2.58 3.42
CA ILE A 249 1.69 -3.55 2.50
C ILE A 249 0.66 -4.63 2.26
N ARG A 250 0.58 -5.07 1.01
CA ARG A 250 -0.21 -6.19 0.57
C ARG A 250 0.70 -7.41 0.49
N SER A 251 0.31 -8.52 1.09
CA SER A 251 1.04 -9.79 1.03
C SER A 251 0.20 -10.88 0.37
N ASP A 252 0.77 -11.56 -0.60
CA ASP A 252 0.23 -12.81 -1.16
C ASP A 252 0.68 -13.98 -0.29
N LYS A 253 -0.25 -14.56 0.49
CA LYS A 253 0.06 -15.63 1.46
C LYS A 253 0.66 -16.87 0.82
N ARG A 254 0.36 -17.17 -0.45
CA ARG A 254 0.92 -18.33 -1.16
C ARG A 254 2.44 -18.16 -1.36
N LEU A 255 2.89 -16.94 -1.58
CA LEU A 255 4.31 -16.59 -1.77
C LEU A 255 5.01 -16.24 -0.44
N ALA A 256 4.33 -15.54 0.47
CA ALA A 256 4.87 -15.09 1.75
C ALA A 256 5.19 -16.24 2.73
N ARG A 257 4.41 -17.34 2.71
CA ARG A 257 4.67 -18.53 3.53
C ARG A 257 6.01 -19.22 3.22
N SER A 258 6.45 -19.19 1.96
CA SER A 258 7.74 -19.74 1.53
C SER A 258 8.94 -18.97 2.11
N VAL A 259 8.76 -17.65 2.34
CA VAL A 259 9.78 -16.77 2.90
C VAL A 259 9.89 -16.92 4.43
N ARG A 260 8.75 -17.00 5.13
CA ARG A 260 8.73 -17.19 6.60
C ARG A 260 9.24 -18.56 7.06
N ALA A 261 9.18 -19.59 6.21
CA ALA A 261 9.67 -20.93 6.51
C ALA A 261 11.19 -21.15 6.30
N ARG A 262 11.90 -20.18 5.71
CA ARG A 262 13.34 -20.27 5.39
C ARG A 262 14.21 -19.30 6.20
N SER A 263 13.64 -18.63 7.20
CA SER A 263 14.35 -17.73 8.13
C SER A 263 14.66 -18.43 9.45
#